data_AF-A0A915IMK0-F1
#
_entry.id   AF-A0A915IMK0-F1
#
_cell.length_a   1.000
_cell.length_b   1.000
_cell.length_c   1.000
_cell.angle_alpha   90.00
_cell.angle_beta   90.00
_cell.angle_gamma   90.00
#
_symmetry.space_group_name_H-M   'P 1'
#
loop_
_entity.id
_entity.type
_entity.pdbx_description
1 polymer ?
#
loop_
_entity_poly.entity_id
_entity_poly.type
_entity_poly.pdbx_seq_one_letter_code
_entity_poly.pdbx_strand_id
1 'polypeptide(L)'
;MESFKSSDLVNRLREKQRLETIYEDLEHLFGDTGHLRVEEELTPYGLNQRWSRMLHLMDERERLLRDRTGSQMSLQDLTHRLHQNLTATNERLDQILRRIEDAENRSRVAPTQEVRQLVDGIVDDLHALEAPIESYFSDVNVLKSERHPQAHDFYQQVFGLHQRRTAYLDRCQADLLHRLGQRDEYASRMEAERYLHVREQVFTKVEECIEWVEKRLSFIKRA
;
A
#
# COMPACT_ATOMS: atom_id res chain seq x y z
N MET A 1 19.61 -29.09 16.72
CA MET A 1 20.36 -28.40 17.79
C MET A 1 20.12 -29.03 19.15
N GLU A 2 18.91 -29.51 19.42
CA GLU A 2 18.57 -30.22 20.67
C GLU A 2 19.40 -31.50 20.88
N SER A 3 19.64 -32.31 19.83
CA SER A 3 20.50 -33.51 19.91
C SER A 3 21.95 -33.22 20.32
N PHE A 4 22.50 -32.08 19.89
CA PHE A 4 23.85 -31.65 20.23
C PHE A 4 23.95 -31.20 21.70
N LYS A 5 22.92 -30.52 22.21
CA LYS A 5 22.86 -30.10 23.62
C LYS A 5 22.61 -31.26 24.58
N SER A 6 21.72 -32.18 24.21
CA SER A 6 21.27 -33.25 25.11
C SER A 6 22.24 -34.41 25.22
N SER A 7 23.02 -34.69 24.18
CA SER A 7 23.96 -35.81 24.15
C SER A 7 25.41 -35.35 24.08
N ASP A 8 25.78 -34.61 23.02
CA ASP A 8 27.19 -34.33 22.74
C ASP A 8 27.83 -33.37 23.75
N LEU A 9 27.10 -32.32 24.16
CA LEU A 9 27.60 -31.36 25.13
C LEU A 9 27.80 -32.00 26.51
N VAL A 10 26.86 -32.86 26.92
CA VAL A 10 26.93 -33.59 28.20
C VAL A 10 28.09 -34.57 28.21
N ASN A 11 28.29 -35.31 27.11
CA ASN A 11 29.41 -36.24 26.98
C ASN A 11 30.76 -35.51 26.99
N ARG A 12 30.86 -34.37 26.30
CA ARG A 12 32.08 -33.53 26.29
C ARG A 12 32.36 -32.89 27.64
N LEU A 13 31.33 -32.47 28.39
CA LEU A 13 31.50 -31.96 29.74
C LEU A 13 32.01 -33.04 30.70
N ARG A 14 31.48 -34.26 30.61
CA ARG A 14 31.96 -35.40 31.40
C ARG A 14 33.42 -35.72 31.08
N GLU A 15 33.78 -35.70 29.79
CA GLU A 15 35.17 -35.94 29.39
C GLU A 15 36.10 -34.85 29.89
N LYS A 16 35.69 -33.58 29.80
CA LYS A 16 36.43 -32.45 30.38
C LYS A 16 36.67 -32.65 31.88
N GLN A 17 35.64 -32.98 32.65
CA GLN A 17 35.76 -33.26 34.09
C GLN A 17 36.70 -34.43 34.37
N ARG A 18 36.61 -35.51 33.56
CA ARG A 18 37.53 -36.65 33.68
C ARG A 18 38.99 -36.24 33.45
N LEU A 19 39.25 -35.39 32.46
CA LEU A 19 40.59 -34.89 32.17
C LEU A 19 41.13 -33.96 33.27
N GLU A 20 40.28 -33.13 33.88
CA GLU A 20 40.65 -32.31 35.03
C GLU A 20 41.09 -33.19 36.22
N THR A 21 40.34 -34.23 36.56
CA THR A 21 40.71 -35.18 37.62
C THR A 21 42.02 -35.92 37.33
N ILE A 22 42.21 -36.40 36.10
CA ILE A 22 43.47 -37.06 35.69
C ILE A 22 44.65 -36.10 35.80
N TYR A 23 44.46 -34.82 35.45
CA TYR A 23 45.50 -33.81 35.58
C TYR A 23 45.88 -33.58 37.05
N GLU A 24 44.89 -33.45 37.94
CA GLU A 24 45.12 -33.28 39.39
C GLU A 24 45.91 -34.47 39.98
N ASP A 25 45.57 -35.70 39.59
CA ASP A 25 46.30 -36.91 40.01
C ASP A 25 47.75 -36.91 39.51
N LEU A 26 47.97 -36.51 38.25
CA LEU A 26 49.31 -36.42 37.66
C LEU A 26 50.15 -35.30 38.30
N GLU A 27 49.53 -34.16 38.61
CA GLU A 27 50.17 -33.04 39.31
C GLU A 27 50.58 -33.44 40.73
N HIS A 28 49.72 -34.17 41.46
CA HIS A 28 50.03 -34.70 42.79
C HIS A 28 51.19 -35.71 42.77
N LEU A 29 51.25 -36.59 41.76
CA LEU A 29 52.27 -37.64 41.68
C LEU A 29 53.62 -37.15 41.13
N PHE A 30 53.61 -36.17 40.23
CA PHE A 30 54.79 -35.80 39.43
C PHE A 30 55.15 -34.31 39.43
N GLY A 31 54.36 -33.45 40.08
CA GLY A 31 54.55 -31.98 40.07
C GLY A 31 55.96 -31.55 40.47
N ASP A 32 56.54 -32.15 41.51
CA ASP A 32 57.86 -31.80 42.03
C ASP A 32 59.03 -32.43 41.24
N THR A 33 58.74 -33.35 40.31
CA THR A 33 59.76 -34.13 39.61
C THR A 33 60.28 -33.44 38.35
N GLY A 34 59.62 -32.37 37.89
CA GLY A 34 59.93 -31.68 36.63
C GLY A 34 59.68 -32.50 35.36
N HIS A 35 59.16 -33.73 35.50
CA HIS A 35 58.83 -34.62 34.39
C HIS A 35 57.41 -34.40 33.83
N LEU A 36 56.54 -33.72 34.57
CA LEU A 36 55.22 -33.32 34.07
C LEU A 36 55.34 -32.03 33.26
N ARG A 37 55.17 -32.11 31.94
CA ARG A 37 55.10 -30.96 31.04
C ARG A 37 53.83 -31.06 30.21
N VAL A 38 52.89 -30.17 30.47
CA VAL A 38 51.63 -30.04 29.73
C VAL A 38 51.58 -28.63 29.15
N GLU A 39 51.18 -28.52 27.89
CA GLU A 39 50.98 -27.23 27.24
C GLU A 39 49.92 -26.42 27.98
N GLU A 40 50.12 -25.10 28.11
CA GLU A 40 49.22 -24.21 28.86
C GLU A 40 47.76 -24.33 28.39
N GLU A 41 47.55 -24.55 27.10
CA GLU A 41 46.23 -24.71 26.49
C GLU A 41 45.49 -25.99 26.89
N LEU A 42 46.23 -27.01 27.33
CA LEU A 42 45.73 -28.33 27.75
C LEU A 42 45.64 -28.46 29.27
N THR A 43 46.10 -27.45 30.01
CA THR A 43 45.87 -27.38 31.46
C THR A 43 44.39 -27.25 31.78
N PRO A 44 43.95 -27.61 33.00
CA PRO A 44 42.58 -27.37 33.46
C PRO A 44 42.14 -25.92 33.24
N TYR A 45 43.03 -24.96 33.47
CA TYR A 45 42.76 -23.54 33.24
C TYR A 45 42.50 -23.23 31.75
N GLY A 46 43.41 -23.64 30.87
CA GLY A 46 43.27 -23.44 29.41
C GLY A 46 42.04 -24.13 28.83
N LEU A 47 41.73 -25.33 29.31
CA LEU A 47 40.55 -26.09 28.92
C LEU A 47 39.25 -25.41 29.42
N ASN A 48 39.25 -24.89 30.65
CA ASN A 48 38.14 -24.10 31.19
C ASN A 48 37.87 -22.83 30.38
N GLN A 49 38.91 -22.08 30.03
CA GLN A 49 38.75 -20.88 29.20
C GLN A 49 38.15 -21.20 27.83
N ARG A 50 38.64 -22.25 27.17
CA ARG A 50 38.13 -22.70 25.85
C ARG A 50 36.69 -23.18 25.94
N TRP A 51 36.35 -23.93 27.00
CA TRP A 51 35.00 -24.39 27.25
C TRP A 51 34.03 -23.22 27.48
N SER A 52 34.41 -22.26 28.33
CA SER A 52 33.62 -21.05 28.58
C SER A 52 33.44 -20.22 27.30
N ARG A 53 34.49 -20.06 26.49
CA ARG A 53 34.39 -19.39 25.19
C ARG A 53 33.45 -20.11 24.23
N MET A 54 33.51 -21.44 24.16
CA MET A 54 32.61 -22.24 23.34
C MET A 54 31.15 -22.07 23.77
N LEU A 55 30.86 -22.13 25.08
CA LEU A 55 29.51 -21.91 25.60
C LEU A 55 28.99 -20.50 25.27
N HIS A 56 29.85 -19.48 25.40
CA HIS A 56 29.49 -18.11 25.03
C HIS A 56 29.15 -17.97 23.54
N LEU A 57 29.98 -18.52 22.65
CA LEU A 57 29.73 -18.51 21.21
C LEU A 57 28.46 -19.29 20.83
N MET A 58 28.15 -20.36 21.54
CA MET A 58 26.91 -21.11 21.35
C MET A 58 25.67 -20.29 21.75
N ASP A 59 25.71 -19.63 22.91
CA ASP A 59 24.62 -18.77 23.36
C ASP A 59 24.42 -17.56 22.42
N GLU A 60 25.52 -16.94 21.99
CA GLU A 60 25.47 -15.86 21.00
C GLU A 60 24.84 -16.32 19.68
N ARG A 61 25.25 -17.49 19.18
CA ARG A 61 24.65 -18.08 17.98
C ARG A 61 23.16 -18.33 18.16
N GLU A 62 22.73 -18.83 19.32
CA GLU A 62 21.32 -19.09 19.59
C GLU A 62 20.49 -17.83 19.71
N ARG A 63 21.04 -16.77 20.31
CA ARG A 63 20.42 -15.44 20.31
C ARG A 63 20.23 -14.96 18.88
N LEU A 64 21.28 -14.97 18.06
CA LEU A 64 21.21 -14.54 16.66
C LEU A 64 20.21 -15.37 15.83
N LEU A 65 20.11 -16.67 16.08
CA LEU A 65 19.13 -17.53 15.42
C LEU A 65 17.70 -17.21 15.84
N ARG A 66 17.44 -17.00 17.15
CA ARG A 66 16.13 -16.58 17.64
C ARG A 66 15.70 -15.24 17.06
N ASP A 67 16.61 -14.26 17.05
CA ASP A 67 16.34 -12.93 16.49
C ASP A 67 15.98 -13.04 14.99
N ARG A 68 16.76 -13.80 14.22
CA ARG A 68 16.48 -14.06 12.80
C ARG A 68 15.14 -14.76 12.58
N THR A 69 14.80 -15.76 13.39
CA THR A 69 13.50 -16.44 13.30
C THR A 69 12.35 -15.48 13.61
N GLY A 70 12.50 -14.63 14.63
CA GLY A 70 11.51 -13.60 14.96
C GLY A 70 11.29 -12.60 13.82
N SER A 71 12.38 -12.07 13.25
CA SER A 71 12.29 -11.19 12.08
C SER A 71 11.65 -11.88 10.87
N GLN A 72 11.99 -13.15 10.62
CA GLN A 72 11.41 -13.91 9.52
C GLN A 72 9.90 -14.12 9.68
N MET A 73 9.42 -14.42 10.90
CA MET A 73 7.99 -14.52 11.17
C MET A 73 7.27 -13.18 10.93
N SER A 74 7.86 -12.08 11.40
CA SER A 74 7.31 -10.74 11.16
C SER A 74 7.22 -10.39 9.67
N LEU A 75 8.21 -10.80 8.86
CA LEU A 75 8.18 -10.59 7.41
C LEU A 75 7.14 -11.47 6.71
N GLN A 76 6.90 -12.69 7.19
CA GLN A 76 5.83 -13.53 6.66
C GLN A 76 4.45 -12.93 6.94
N ASP A 77 4.24 -12.39 8.14
CA ASP A 77 2.99 -11.70 8.49
C ASP A 77 2.80 -10.43 7.67
N LEU A 78 3.87 -9.66 7.44
CA LEU A 78 3.84 -8.49 6.54
C LEU A 78 3.48 -8.90 5.11
N THR A 79 4.12 -9.95 4.60
CA THR A 79 3.87 -10.48 3.25
C THR A 79 2.43 -10.93 3.08
N HIS A 80 1.88 -11.64 4.08
CA HIS A 80 0.50 -12.12 4.03
C HIS A 80 -0.50 -10.95 4.05
N ARG A 81 -0.31 -9.97 4.95
CA ARG A 81 -1.15 -8.77 5.00
C ARG A 81 -1.08 -7.97 3.71
N LEU A 82 0.13 -7.76 3.17
CA LEU A 82 0.32 -7.05 1.91
C LEU A 82 -0.41 -7.76 0.76
N HIS A 83 -0.30 -9.09 0.67
CA HIS A 83 -1.01 -9.85 -0.35
C HIS A 83 -2.54 -9.70 -0.25
N GLN A 84 -3.11 -9.82 0.96
CA GLN A 84 -4.55 -9.64 1.18
C GLN A 84 -5.00 -8.22 0.80
N ASN A 85 -4.24 -7.21 1.22
CA ASN A 85 -4.53 -5.81 0.95
C ASN A 85 -4.47 -5.48 -0.55
N LEU A 86 -3.51 -6.04 -1.27
CA LEU A 86 -3.38 -5.90 -2.72
C LEU A 86 -4.57 -6.53 -3.45
N THR A 87 -5.00 -7.73 -3.05
CA THR A 87 -6.19 -8.38 -3.61
C THR A 87 -7.44 -7.54 -3.37
N ALA A 88 -7.67 -7.10 -2.13
CA ALA A 88 -8.82 -6.27 -1.80
C ALA A 88 -8.85 -4.93 -2.56
N THR A 89 -7.68 -4.30 -2.73
CA THR A 89 -7.57 -3.03 -3.48
C THR A 89 -7.79 -3.23 -4.98
N ASN A 90 -7.31 -4.34 -5.55
CA ASN A 90 -7.61 -4.71 -6.93
C ASN A 90 -9.11 -4.88 -7.15
N GLU A 91 -9.79 -5.62 -6.28
CA GLU A 91 -11.25 -5.81 -6.36
C GLU A 91 -12.00 -4.48 -6.26
N ARG A 92 -11.56 -3.57 -5.39
CA ARG A 92 -12.15 -2.24 -5.27
C ARG A 92 -11.93 -1.39 -6.53
N LEU A 93 -10.74 -1.45 -7.14
CA LEU A 93 -10.48 -0.78 -8.43
C LEU A 93 -11.32 -1.37 -9.57
N ASP A 94 -11.55 -2.68 -9.59
CA ASP A 94 -12.43 -3.32 -10.59
C ASP A 94 -13.89 -2.86 -10.42
N GLN A 95 -14.37 -2.72 -9.18
CA GLN A 95 -15.70 -2.17 -8.90
C GLN A 95 -15.82 -0.70 -9.32
N ILE A 96 -14.78 0.10 -9.04
CA ILE A 96 -14.72 1.49 -9.48
C ILE A 96 -14.75 1.59 -11.00
N LEU A 97 -14.00 0.75 -11.71
CA LEU A 97 -13.99 0.73 -13.18
C LEU A 97 -15.40 0.49 -13.74
N ARG A 98 -16.14 -0.49 -13.19
CA ARG A 98 -17.53 -0.74 -13.61
C ARG A 98 -18.45 0.46 -13.37
N ARG A 99 -18.25 1.20 -12.27
CA ARG A 99 -19.00 2.43 -11.99
C ARG A 99 -18.65 3.56 -12.94
N ILE A 100 -17.38 3.67 -13.36
CA ILE A 100 -16.96 4.63 -14.39
C ILE A 100 -17.65 4.31 -15.71
N GLU A 101 -17.66 3.04 -16.12
CA GLU A 101 -18.34 2.60 -17.36
C GLU A 101 -19.86 2.85 -17.30
N ASP A 102 -20.50 2.63 -16.14
CA ASP A 102 -21.92 2.97 -15.95
C ASP A 102 -22.16 4.48 -16.04
N ALA A 103 -21.33 5.30 -15.39
CA ALA A 103 -21.43 6.76 -15.46
C ALA A 103 -21.26 7.28 -16.90
N GLU A 104 -20.35 6.69 -17.68
CA GLU A 104 -20.18 7.00 -19.11
C GLU A 104 -21.42 6.67 -19.93
N ASN A 105 -22.03 5.51 -19.70
CA ASN A 105 -23.25 5.12 -20.39
C ASN A 105 -24.41 6.06 -20.03
N ARG A 106 -24.55 6.41 -18.74
CA ARG A 106 -25.59 7.32 -18.26
C ARG A 106 -25.38 8.77 -18.71
N SER A 107 -24.13 9.21 -18.92
CA SER A 107 -23.81 10.58 -19.36
C SER A 107 -24.56 11.04 -20.62
N ARG A 108 -24.97 10.08 -21.47
CA ARG A 108 -25.67 10.34 -22.73
C ARG A 108 -27.18 10.58 -22.57
N VAL A 109 -27.79 10.05 -21.51
CA VAL A 109 -29.27 9.96 -21.40
C VAL A 109 -29.78 10.61 -20.10
N ALA A 110 -29.01 10.51 -19.02
CA ALA A 110 -29.42 11.02 -17.72
C ALA A 110 -29.19 12.55 -17.60
N PRO A 111 -29.86 13.20 -16.63
CA PRO A 111 -29.58 14.59 -16.27
C PRO A 111 -28.11 14.78 -15.85
N THR A 112 -27.49 15.89 -16.28
CA THR A 112 -26.07 16.15 -16.02
C THR A 112 -25.73 16.13 -14.52
N GLN A 113 -26.63 16.66 -13.68
CA GLN A 113 -26.43 16.73 -12.23
C GLN A 113 -26.34 15.34 -11.58
N GLU A 114 -27.19 14.39 -11.99
CA GLU A 114 -27.13 13.02 -11.45
C GLU A 114 -25.81 12.34 -11.81
N VAL A 115 -25.36 12.49 -13.06
CA VAL A 115 -24.11 11.89 -13.52
C VAL A 115 -22.93 12.55 -12.83
N ARG A 116 -22.96 13.86 -12.59
CA ARG A 116 -21.93 14.57 -11.84
C ARG A 116 -21.80 14.03 -10.41
N GLN A 117 -22.90 13.86 -9.68
CA GLN A 117 -22.87 13.28 -8.33
C GLN A 117 -22.28 11.86 -8.30
N LEU A 118 -22.59 11.04 -9.32
CA LEU A 118 -21.99 9.70 -9.44
C LEU A 118 -20.48 9.78 -9.66
N VAL A 119 -20.02 10.68 -10.53
CA VAL A 119 -18.59 10.87 -10.84
C VAL A 119 -17.84 11.44 -9.63
N ASP A 120 -18.41 12.42 -8.92
CA ASP A 120 -17.80 12.97 -7.70
C ASP A 120 -17.61 11.88 -6.65
N GLY A 121 -18.62 11.03 -6.43
CA GLY A 121 -18.48 9.88 -5.51
C GLY A 121 -17.45 8.83 -5.97
N ILE A 122 -17.25 8.66 -7.28
CA ILE A 122 -16.17 7.81 -7.81
C ILE A 122 -14.79 8.44 -7.53
N VAL A 123 -14.66 9.76 -7.72
CA VAL A 123 -13.43 10.50 -7.46
C VAL A 123 -13.06 10.45 -5.98
N ASP A 124 -14.03 10.62 -5.08
CA ASP A 124 -13.81 10.48 -3.64
C ASP A 124 -13.32 9.08 -3.26
N ASP A 125 -13.92 8.03 -3.83
CA ASP A 125 -13.49 6.65 -3.63
C ASP A 125 -12.06 6.41 -4.15
N LEU A 126 -11.70 6.99 -5.29
CA LEU A 126 -10.35 6.92 -5.83
C LEU A 126 -9.35 7.67 -4.94
N HIS A 127 -9.71 8.84 -4.40
CA HIS A 127 -8.88 9.56 -3.42
C HIS A 127 -8.68 8.77 -2.14
N ALA A 128 -9.71 8.08 -1.65
CA ALA A 128 -9.62 7.23 -0.46
C ALA A 128 -8.62 6.06 -0.62
N LEU A 129 -8.30 5.64 -1.85
CA LEU A 129 -7.29 4.60 -2.13
C LEU A 129 -5.84 5.08 -2.11
N GLU A 130 -5.58 6.39 -2.05
CA GLU A 130 -4.22 6.95 -2.06
C GLU A 130 -3.39 6.49 -0.86
N ALA A 131 -3.87 6.80 0.35
CA ALA A 131 -3.16 6.49 1.58
C ALA A 131 -2.91 4.97 1.77
N PRO A 132 -3.88 4.07 1.48
CA PRO A 132 -3.61 2.63 1.45
C PRO A 132 -2.48 2.24 0.48
N ILE A 133 -2.51 2.74 -0.76
CA ILE A 133 -1.49 2.40 -1.78
C ILE A 133 -0.10 2.93 -1.36
N GLU A 134 -0.03 4.13 -0.78
CA GLU A 134 1.22 4.68 -0.22
C GLU A 134 1.75 3.82 0.94
N SER A 135 0.86 3.37 1.83
CA SER A 135 1.23 2.44 2.90
C SER A 135 1.81 1.14 2.37
N TYR A 136 1.28 0.61 1.26
CA TYR A 136 1.82 -0.61 0.65
C TYR A 136 3.23 -0.41 0.09
N PHE A 137 3.55 0.77 -0.44
CA PHE A 137 4.94 1.09 -0.81
C PHE A 137 5.87 1.11 0.41
N SER A 138 5.40 1.62 1.55
CA SER A 138 6.16 1.56 2.81
C SER A 138 6.42 0.10 3.23
N ASP A 139 5.40 -0.75 3.20
CA ASP A 139 5.53 -2.19 3.52
C ASP A 139 6.53 -2.88 2.58
N VAL A 140 6.47 -2.58 1.28
CA VAL A 140 7.42 -3.09 0.30
C VAL A 140 8.85 -2.60 0.57
N ASN A 141 9.04 -1.37 1.04
CA ASN A 141 10.36 -0.86 1.41
C ASN A 141 10.96 -1.59 2.61
N VAL A 142 10.14 -2.00 3.58
CA VAL A 142 10.56 -2.89 4.68
C VAL A 142 10.99 -4.26 4.12
N LEU A 143 10.23 -4.83 3.19
CA LEU A 143 10.62 -6.09 2.53
C LEU A 143 11.94 -5.94 1.76
N LYS A 144 12.18 -4.78 1.10
CA LYS A 144 13.43 -4.50 0.39
C LYS A 144 14.62 -4.35 1.34
N SER A 145 14.46 -3.67 2.48
CA SER A 145 15.56 -3.50 3.46
C SER A 145 16.02 -4.83 4.03
N GLU A 146 15.08 -5.77 4.22
CA GLU A 146 15.35 -7.14 4.68
C GLU A 146 15.74 -8.10 3.53
N ARG A 147 15.92 -7.59 2.30
CA ARG A 147 16.28 -8.37 1.10
C ARG A 147 15.33 -9.53 0.82
N HIS A 148 14.04 -9.34 1.08
CA HIS A 148 13.02 -10.36 0.84
C HIS A 148 12.92 -10.67 -0.67
N PRO A 149 12.88 -11.96 -1.07
CA PRO A 149 12.97 -12.35 -2.48
C PRO A 149 11.80 -11.83 -3.34
N GLN A 150 10.60 -11.71 -2.76
CA GLN A 150 9.39 -11.27 -3.48
C GLN A 150 9.19 -9.75 -3.47
N ALA A 151 10.10 -8.97 -2.87
CA ALA A 151 9.90 -7.53 -2.69
C ALA A 151 9.73 -6.78 -4.02
N HIS A 152 10.40 -7.24 -5.10
CA HIS A 152 10.25 -6.66 -6.43
C HIS A 152 8.87 -6.92 -7.04
N ASP A 153 8.36 -8.15 -6.92
CA ASP A 153 7.05 -8.52 -7.46
C ASP A 153 5.93 -7.74 -6.76
N PHE A 154 6.02 -7.60 -5.43
CA PHE A 154 5.09 -6.76 -4.68
C PHE A 154 5.18 -5.29 -5.10
N TYR A 155 6.39 -4.76 -5.31
CA TYR A 155 6.56 -3.40 -5.81
C TYR A 155 5.83 -3.19 -7.15
N GLN A 156 5.99 -4.12 -8.10
CA GLN A 156 5.32 -4.05 -9.40
C GLN A 156 3.80 -4.06 -9.25
N GLN A 157 3.27 -4.90 -8.36
CA GLN A 157 1.83 -4.97 -8.10
C GLN A 157 1.29 -3.66 -7.51
N VAL A 158 1.95 -3.12 -6.47
CA VAL A 158 1.56 -1.83 -5.86
C VAL A 158 1.63 -0.70 -6.89
N PHE A 159 2.68 -0.67 -7.70
CA PHE A 159 2.84 0.32 -8.77
C PHE A 159 1.73 0.21 -9.81
N GLY A 160 1.33 -1.01 -10.19
CA GLY A 160 0.18 -1.23 -11.06
C GLY A 160 -1.13 -0.68 -10.47
N LEU A 161 -1.38 -0.85 -9.17
CA LEU A 161 -2.55 -0.25 -8.50
C LEU A 161 -2.52 1.29 -8.58
N HIS A 162 -1.36 1.89 -8.30
CA HIS A 162 -1.18 3.34 -8.35
C HIS A 162 -1.44 3.88 -9.77
N GLN A 163 -0.91 3.22 -10.80
CA GLN A 163 -1.13 3.60 -12.19
C GLN A 163 -2.61 3.49 -12.57
N ARG A 164 -3.28 2.39 -12.20
CA ARG A 164 -4.72 2.21 -12.46
C ARG A 164 -5.55 3.30 -11.79
N ARG A 165 -5.30 3.59 -10.51
CA ARG A 165 -5.96 4.67 -9.77
C ARG A 165 -5.81 6.01 -10.49
N THR A 166 -4.58 6.35 -10.87
CA THR A 166 -4.26 7.62 -11.56
C THR A 166 -5.00 7.70 -12.90
N ALA A 167 -4.95 6.63 -13.71
CA ALA A 167 -5.65 6.58 -14.98
C ALA A 167 -7.18 6.71 -14.83
N TYR A 168 -7.76 6.17 -13.76
CA TYR A 168 -9.18 6.31 -13.48
C TYR A 168 -9.55 7.73 -13.03
N LEU A 169 -8.72 8.37 -12.20
CA LEU A 169 -8.89 9.78 -11.84
C LEU A 169 -8.84 10.68 -13.07
N ASP A 170 -7.83 10.49 -13.92
CA ASP A 170 -7.69 11.24 -15.18
C ASP A 170 -8.92 11.07 -16.07
N ARG A 171 -9.43 9.85 -16.20
CA ARG A 171 -10.65 9.55 -16.97
C ARG A 171 -11.89 10.26 -16.40
N CYS A 172 -12.05 10.30 -15.08
CA CYS A 172 -13.15 11.01 -14.43
C CYS A 172 -13.03 12.54 -14.62
N GLN A 173 -11.85 13.10 -14.40
CA GLN A 173 -11.63 14.54 -14.41
C GLN A 173 -11.54 15.13 -15.82
N ALA A 174 -10.68 14.55 -16.67
CA ALA A 174 -10.37 15.10 -17.99
C ALA A 174 -11.46 14.80 -19.02
N ASP A 175 -12.16 13.66 -18.89
CA ASP A 175 -13.14 13.24 -19.90
C ASP A 175 -14.57 13.45 -19.43
N LEU A 176 -14.99 12.80 -18.34
CA LEU A 176 -16.38 12.82 -17.90
C LEU A 176 -16.81 14.20 -17.39
N LEU A 177 -16.13 14.74 -16.38
CA LEU A 177 -16.51 16.04 -15.81
C LEU A 177 -16.39 17.17 -16.85
N HIS A 178 -15.39 17.13 -17.72
CA HIS A 178 -15.23 18.09 -18.79
C HIS A 178 -16.40 18.06 -19.79
N ARG A 179 -16.80 16.86 -20.27
CA ARG A 179 -17.95 16.71 -21.17
C ARG A 179 -19.26 17.16 -20.53
N LEU A 180 -19.46 16.86 -19.26
CA LEU A 180 -20.64 17.31 -18.51
C LEU A 180 -20.68 18.84 -18.42
N GLY A 181 -19.53 19.49 -18.17
CA GLY A 181 -19.42 20.96 -18.18
C GLY A 181 -19.79 21.58 -19.52
N GLN A 182 -19.28 21.05 -20.62
CA GLN A 182 -19.63 21.52 -21.97
C GLN A 182 -21.12 21.39 -22.28
N ARG A 183 -21.76 20.29 -21.82
CA ARG A 183 -23.20 20.06 -22.01
C ARG A 183 -24.04 21.07 -21.25
N ASP A 184 -23.66 21.40 -20.00
CA ASP A 184 -24.37 22.39 -19.18
C ASP A 184 -24.23 23.81 -19.77
N GLU A 185 -23.05 24.16 -20.29
CA GLU A 185 -22.85 25.43 -21.00
C GLU A 185 -23.72 25.54 -22.25
N TYR A 186 -23.79 24.46 -23.05
CA TYR A 186 -24.63 24.42 -24.24
C TYR A 186 -26.12 24.53 -23.90
N ALA A 187 -26.59 23.79 -22.89
CA ALA A 187 -27.97 23.89 -22.42
C ALA A 187 -28.31 25.32 -21.95
N SER A 188 -27.43 25.93 -21.17
CA SER A 188 -27.61 27.31 -20.68
C SER A 188 -27.69 28.33 -21.83
N ARG A 189 -26.85 28.17 -22.87
CA ARG A 189 -26.90 29.02 -24.07
C ARG A 189 -28.22 28.87 -24.82
N MET A 190 -28.67 27.63 -25.04
CA MET A 190 -29.93 27.37 -25.74
C MET A 190 -31.14 27.92 -24.97
N GLU A 191 -31.13 27.84 -23.64
CA GLU A 191 -32.17 28.46 -22.80
C GLU A 191 -32.16 29.99 -22.90
N ALA A 192 -30.98 30.62 -22.89
CA ALA A 192 -30.85 32.06 -23.07
C ALA A 192 -31.35 32.52 -24.46
N GLU A 193 -31.00 31.79 -25.52
CA GLU A 193 -31.49 32.06 -26.88
C GLU A 193 -33.02 31.91 -26.99
N ARG A 194 -33.59 30.85 -26.40
CA ARG A 194 -35.04 30.67 -26.33
C ARG A 194 -35.71 31.83 -25.60
N TYR A 195 -35.17 32.25 -24.46
CA TYR A 195 -35.70 33.37 -23.71
C TYR A 195 -35.67 34.67 -24.53
N LEU A 196 -34.57 34.95 -25.23
CA LEU A 196 -34.45 36.10 -26.12
C LEU A 196 -35.47 36.03 -27.27
N HIS A 197 -35.63 34.87 -27.90
CA HIS A 197 -36.58 34.67 -28.99
C HIS A 197 -38.03 34.86 -28.55
N VAL A 198 -38.42 34.29 -27.40
CA VAL A 198 -39.76 34.49 -26.82
C VAL A 198 -39.98 35.97 -26.50
N ARG A 199 -38.98 36.63 -25.92
CA ARG A 199 -39.05 38.06 -25.59
C ARG A 199 -39.26 38.91 -26.85
N GLU A 200 -38.51 38.64 -27.92
CA GLU A 200 -38.64 39.33 -29.22
C GLU A 200 -40.04 39.12 -29.81
N GLN A 201 -40.54 37.88 -29.86
CA GLN A 201 -41.89 37.58 -30.32
C GLN A 201 -42.97 38.34 -29.53
N VAL A 202 -42.82 38.43 -28.20
CA VAL A 202 -43.76 39.17 -27.35
C VAL A 202 -43.72 40.67 -27.67
N PHE A 203 -42.52 41.25 -27.84
CA PHE A 203 -42.38 42.66 -28.22
C PHE A 203 -43.00 42.96 -29.59
N THR A 204 -42.71 42.15 -30.61
CA THR A 204 -43.31 42.32 -31.94
C THR A 204 -44.84 42.28 -31.88
N LYS A 205 -45.42 41.37 -31.09
CA LYS A 205 -46.87 41.28 -30.92
C LYS A 205 -47.46 42.52 -30.25
N VAL A 206 -46.75 43.09 -29.28
CA VAL A 206 -47.16 44.35 -28.63
C VAL A 206 -47.08 45.51 -29.61
N GLU A 207 -46.03 45.60 -30.42
CA GLU A 207 -45.88 46.60 -31.49
C GLU A 207 -47.03 46.53 -32.50
N GLU A 208 -47.36 45.32 -32.97
CA GLU A 208 -48.50 45.09 -33.87
C GLU A 208 -49.83 45.57 -33.25
N CYS A 209 -50.04 45.31 -31.95
CA CYS A 209 -51.23 45.81 -31.24
C CYS A 209 -51.25 47.34 -31.14
N ILE A 210 -50.11 47.97 -30.86
CA ILE A 210 -49.99 49.43 -30.80
C ILE A 210 -50.30 50.04 -32.16
N GLU A 211 -49.67 49.55 -33.23
CA GLU A 211 -49.91 50.02 -34.60
C GLU A 211 -51.39 49.87 -34.98
N TRP A 212 -52.02 48.75 -34.62
CA TRP A 212 -53.44 48.54 -34.88
C TRP A 212 -54.31 49.61 -34.19
N VAL A 213 -54.03 49.91 -32.92
CA VAL A 213 -54.74 50.95 -32.15
C VAL A 213 -54.52 52.33 -32.77
N GLU A 214 -53.28 52.68 -33.11
CA GLU A 214 -52.94 53.96 -33.73
C GLU A 214 -53.64 54.15 -35.07
N LYS A 215 -53.64 53.11 -35.92
CA LYS A 215 -54.33 53.11 -37.21
C LYS A 215 -55.82 53.32 -37.01
N ARG A 216 -56.43 52.65 -36.02
CA ARG A 216 -57.85 52.80 -35.68
C ARG A 216 -58.19 54.20 -35.18
N LEU A 217 -57.37 54.78 -34.31
CA LEU A 217 -57.54 56.15 -33.82
C LEU A 217 -57.41 57.19 -34.94
N SER A 218 -56.49 56.98 -35.88
CA SER A 218 -56.32 57.88 -37.04
C SER A 218 -57.55 57.89 -37.96
N PHE A 219 -58.23 56.74 -38.10
CA PHE A 219 -59.49 56.62 -38.84
C PHE A 219 -60.62 57.40 -38.16
N ILE A 220 -60.72 57.32 -36.83
CA ILE A 220 -61.75 58.01 -36.06
C ILE A 220 -61.56 59.53 -36.10
N LYS A 221 -60.31 60.03 -36.05
CA LYS A 221 -60.01 61.47 -36.12
C LYS A 221 -60.25 62.11 -37.51
N ARG A 222 -60.44 61.31 -38.56
CA ARG A 222 -60.68 61.75 -39.93
C ARG A 222 -62.16 61.70 -40.36
N ALA A 223 -63.02 61.13 -39.52
CA ALA A 223 -64.47 61.12 -39.69
C ALA A 223 -65.10 62.25 -38.87
#